data_AF-A0A3M7TYF9-F1
#
_entry.id   AF-A0A3M7TYF9-F1
#
_cell.length_a   1.000
_cell.length_b   1.000
_cell.length_c   1.000
_cell.angle_alpha   90.00
_cell.angle_beta   90.00
_cell.angle_gamma   90.00
#
_symmetry.space_group_name_H-M   'P 1'
#
loop_
_entity.id
_entity.type
_entity.pdbx_description
1 polymer ?
#
loop_
_entity_poly.entity_id
_entity_poly.type
_entity_poly.pdbx_seq_one_letter_code
_entity_poly.pdbx_strand_id
1 'polypeptide(L)'
;MDFLQFIVDEALILIPVLMIIGKIIKQTPRVPDWLIPYLLLGLGIVFTTYLIGFSMQAVIQGVLVTGAAVFGHQLIKQTRRAGGRKEQ
;
A
#
# COMPACT_ATOMS: atom_id res chain seq x y z
N MET A 1 14.71 3.58 -18.33
CA MET A 1 13.25 3.39 -18.17
C MET A 1 12.88 3.92 -16.80
N ASP A 2 12.36 5.15 -16.74
CA ASP A 2 11.98 5.79 -15.48
C ASP A 2 10.73 5.12 -14.93
N PHE A 3 10.89 4.15 -14.02
CA PHE A 3 9.77 3.51 -13.33
C PHE A 3 8.86 4.52 -12.60
N LEU A 4 9.40 5.69 -12.27
CA LEU A 4 8.65 6.81 -11.69
C LEU A 4 7.65 7.44 -12.69
N GLN A 5 7.86 7.34 -14.01
CA GLN A 5 6.86 7.79 -14.99
C GLN A 5 5.63 6.86 -15.06
N PHE A 6 5.73 5.64 -14.54
CA PHE A 6 4.61 4.72 -14.47
C PHE A 6 3.73 4.94 -13.25
N ILE A 7 4.11 5.77 -12.27
CA ILE A 7 3.25 6.12 -11.15
C ILE A 7 2.83 7.57 -11.29
N VAL A 8 1.52 7.78 -11.31
CA VAL A 8 0.93 9.12 -11.37
C VAL A 8 1.16 9.79 -10.00
N ASP A 9 1.66 11.02 -9.98
CA ASP A 9 1.99 11.74 -8.73
C ASP A 9 0.78 11.81 -7.79
N GLU A 10 -0.42 12.00 -8.33
CA GLU A 10 -1.63 11.99 -7.52
C GLU A 10 -1.94 10.62 -6.87
N ALA A 11 -1.43 9.51 -7.40
CA ALA A 11 -1.62 8.18 -6.83
C ALA A 11 -0.70 7.93 -5.61
N LEU A 12 0.45 8.64 -5.51
CA LEU A 12 1.41 8.47 -4.42
C LEU A 12 0.83 8.81 -3.05
N ILE A 13 -0.10 9.77 -2.97
CA ILE A 13 -0.80 10.13 -1.73
C ILE A 13 -1.61 8.97 -1.16
N LEU A 14 -2.03 8.02 -2.00
CA LEU A 14 -2.80 6.86 -1.55
C LEU A 14 -1.93 5.85 -0.79
N ILE A 15 -0.61 5.85 -0.96
CA ILE A 15 0.30 4.94 -0.24
C ILE A 15 0.18 5.13 1.28
N PRO A 16 0.44 6.33 1.86
CA PRO A 16 0.27 6.53 3.30
C PRO A 16 -1.18 6.34 3.77
N VAL A 17 -2.18 6.68 2.93
CA VAL A 17 -3.60 6.46 3.24
C VAL A 17 -3.90 4.97 3.40
N LEU A 18 -3.48 4.14 2.45
CA LEU A 18 -3.65 2.68 2.50
C LEU A 18 -2.87 2.06 3.66
N MET A 19 -1.70 2.60 4.03
CA MET A 19 -0.97 2.15 5.23
C MET A 19 -1.75 2.41 6.52
N ILE A 20 -2.39 3.58 6.65
CA ILE A 20 -3.23 3.92 7.81
C ILE A 20 -4.44 3.00 7.87
N ILE A 21 -5.14 2.83 6.74
CA ILE A 21 -6.29 1.93 6.63
C ILE A 21 -5.88 0.49 6.97
N GLY A 22 -4.75 0.02 6.44
CA GLY A 22 -4.23 -1.32 6.72
C GLY A 22 -3.94 -1.53 8.20
N LYS A 23 -3.43 -0.51 8.88
CA LYS A 23 -3.22 -0.54 10.33
C LYS A 23 -4.54 -0.60 11.10
N ILE A 24 -5.56 0.16 10.68
CA ILE A 24 -6.90 0.13 11.29
C ILE A 24 -7.52 -1.26 11.12
N ILE A 25 -7.52 -1.81 9.89
CA ILE A 25 -8.03 -3.15 9.59
C ILE A 25 -7.30 -4.21 10.44
N LYS A 26 -5.97 -4.09 10.59
CA LYS A 26 -5.17 -4.99 11.43
C LYS A 26 -5.54 -4.93 12.92
N GLN A 27 -6.03 -3.79 13.41
CA GLN A 27 -6.45 -3.63 14.80
C GLN A 27 -7.87 -4.15 15.06
N THR A 28 -8.66 -4.37 14.00
CA THR A 28 -10.03 -4.87 14.12
C THR A 28 -10.03 -6.34 14.59
N PRO A 29 -10.69 -6.66 15.72
CA PRO A 29 -10.79 -8.03 16.18
C PRO A 29 -11.57 -8.87 15.15
N ARG A 30 -11.07 -10.08 14.84
CA ARG A 30 -11.58 -11.05 13.84
C ARG A 30 -11.13 -10.87 12.39
N VAL A 31 -10.28 -9.90 12.05
CA VAL A 31 -9.70 -9.84 10.70
C VAL A 31 -8.37 -10.62 10.66
N PRO A 32 -8.25 -11.70 9.87
CA PRO A 32 -7.00 -12.43 9.76
C PRO A 32 -5.98 -11.65 8.93
N ASP A 33 -4.71 -11.73 9.32
CA ASP A 33 -3.60 -10.97 8.70
C ASP A 33 -3.47 -11.21 7.18
N TRP A 34 -3.81 -12.42 6.70
CA TRP A 34 -3.74 -12.76 5.28
C TRP A 34 -4.81 -12.04 4.44
N LEU A 35 -5.90 -11.56 5.05
CA LEU A 35 -6.99 -10.88 4.35
C LEU A 35 -6.69 -9.39 4.12
N ILE A 36 -5.81 -8.80 4.93
CA ILE A 36 -5.47 -7.38 4.88
C ILE A 36 -4.95 -6.95 3.49
N PRO A 37 -4.02 -7.68 2.83
CA PRO A 37 -3.55 -7.33 1.49
C PRO A 37 -4.67 -7.34 0.44
N TYR A 38 -5.61 -8.28 0.51
CA TYR A 38 -6.73 -8.36 -0.43
C TYR A 38 -7.71 -7.20 -0.24
N LEU A 39 -8.01 -6.84 1.01
CA LEU A 39 -8.86 -5.68 1.31
C LEU A 39 -8.21 -4.38 0.85
N LEU A 40 -6.91 -4.21 1.13
CA LEU A 40 -6.16 -3.05 0.67
C LEU A 40 -6.06 -2.98 -0.86
N LEU A 41 -5.96 -4.12 -1.55
CA LEU A 41 -5.95 -4.17 -3.01
C LEU A 41 -7.28 -3.71 -3.60
N GLY A 42 -8.39 -4.22 -3.07
CA GLY A 42 -9.72 -3.77 -3.48
C GLY A 42 -9.91 -2.27 -3.26
N LEU A 43 -9.55 -1.77 -2.06
CA LEU A 43 -9.64 -0.35 -1.74
C LEU A 43 -8.69 0.51 -2.60
N GLY A 44 -7.48 0.04 -2.85
CA GLY A 44 -6.49 0.74 -3.66
C GLY A 44 -6.97 0.94 -5.09
N ILE A 45 -7.54 -0.10 -5.71
CA ILE A 45 -8.14 -0.01 -7.05
C ILE A 45 -9.34 0.95 -7.07
N VAL A 46 -10.23 0.86 -6.08
CA VAL A 46 -11.39 1.77 -5.98
C VAL A 46 -10.95 3.23 -5.84
N PHE A 47 -9.97 3.50 -4.96
CA PHE A 47 -9.49 4.86 -4.72
C PHE A 47 -8.75 5.43 -5.93
N THR A 48 -7.87 4.66 -6.58
CA THR A 48 -7.19 5.17 -7.79
C THR A 48 -8.15 5.40 -8.93
N THR A 49 -9.16 4.54 -9.09
CA THR A 49 -10.20 4.71 -10.11
C THR A 49 -11.04 5.95 -9.86
N TYR A 50 -11.36 6.27 -8.60
CA TYR A 50 -12.09 7.48 -8.26
C TYR A 50 -11.23 8.75 -8.38
N LEU A 51 -9.93 8.65 -8.11
CA LEU A 51 -9.01 9.78 -8.10
C LEU A 51 -8.59 10.18 -9.53
N ILE A 52 -8.24 9.20 -10.36
CA ILE A 52 -7.65 9.41 -11.70
C ILE A 52 -8.71 9.24 -12.81
N GLY A 53 -9.82 8.56 -12.51
CA GLY A 53 -10.90 8.26 -13.44
C GLY A 53 -10.97 6.79 -13.86
N PHE A 54 -12.10 6.40 -14.45
CA PHE A 54 -12.37 5.02 -14.88
C PHE A 54 -11.55 4.64 -16.11
N SER A 55 -10.36 4.09 -15.88
CA SER A 55 -9.42 3.69 -16.93
C SER A 55 -8.60 2.46 -16.52
N MET A 56 -8.06 1.74 -17.50
CA MET A 56 -7.14 0.62 -17.25
C MET A 56 -5.88 1.09 -16.49
N GLN A 57 -5.40 2.29 -16.81
CA GLN A 57 -4.29 2.94 -16.11
C GLN A 57 -4.59 3.09 -14.62
N ALA A 58 -5.78 3.56 -14.25
CA ALA A 58 -6.15 3.73 -12.85
C ALA A 58 -6.22 2.41 -12.08
N VAL A 59 -6.64 1.32 -12.71
CA VAL A 59 -6.61 -0.03 -12.11
C VAL A 59 -5.18 -0.47 -11.85
N ILE A 60 -4.28 -0.30 -12.83
CA ILE A 60 -2.86 -0.62 -12.69
C ILE A 60 -2.22 0.22 -11.57
N GLN A 61 -2.53 1.52 -11.50
CA GLN A 61 -2.09 2.38 -10.40
C GLN A 61 -2.55 1.83 -9.05
N GLY A 62 -3.80 1.38 -8.95
CA GLY A 62 -4.36 0.83 -7.72
C GLY A 62 -3.57 -0.36 -7.20
N VAL A 63 -3.18 -1.26 -8.10
CA VAL A 63 -2.33 -2.41 -7.77
C VAL A 63 -0.93 -1.96 -7.33
N LEU A 64 -0.30 -1.04 -8.07
CA LEU A 64 1.05 -0.54 -7.77
C LEU A 64 1.13 0.18 -6.42
N VAL A 65 0.19 1.10 -6.16
CA VAL A 65 0.10 1.86 -4.90
C VAL A 65 -0.17 0.92 -3.73
N THR A 66 -1.07 -0.06 -3.89
CA THR A 66 -1.33 -1.07 -2.85
C THR A 66 -0.06 -1.87 -2.55
N GLY A 67 0.64 -2.33 -3.60
CA GLY A 67 1.90 -3.06 -3.45
C GLY A 67 2.93 -2.24 -2.68
N ALA A 68 3.12 -0.97 -3.06
CA ALA A 68 4.01 -0.06 -2.36
C ALA A 68 3.62 0.13 -0.88
N ALA A 69 2.33 0.24 -0.57
CA ALA A 69 1.85 0.38 0.80
C ALA A 69 2.12 -0.87 1.64
N VAL A 70 1.81 -2.07 1.12
CA VAL A 70 1.97 -3.33 1.85
C VAL A 70 3.45 -3.71 2.00
N PHE A 71 4.21 -3.73 0.91
CA PHE A 71 5.62 -4.09 0.94
C PHE A 71 6.48 -3.01 1.58
N GLY A 72 6.18 -1.73 1.35
CA GLY A 72 6.85 -0.62 2.03
C GLY A 72 6.69 -0.70 3.55
N HIS A 73 5.48 -1.02 4.03
CA HIS A 73 5.25 -1.27 5.45
C HIS A 73 6.11 -2.42 6.00
N GLN A 74 6.24 -3.51 5.24
CA GLN A 74 7.08 -4.65 5.62
C GLN A 74 8.56 -4.28 5.65
N LEU A 75 9.06 -3.54 4.65
CA LEU A 75 10.45 -3.08 4.59
C LEU A 75 10.79 -2.20 5.79
N ILE A 76 9.95 -1.22 6.14
CA ILE A 76 10.15 -0.37 7.33
C ILE A 76 10.23 -1.22 8.60
N LYS A 77 9.36 -2.22 8.73
CA LYS A 77 9.36 -3.14 9.87
C LYS A 77 10.61 -4.02 9.91
N GLN A 78 11.11 -4.47 8.76
CA GLN A 78 12.33 -5.27 8.66
C GLN A 78 13.57 -4.43 8.99
N THR A 79 13.70 -3.22 8.45
CA THR A 79 14.84 -2.33 8.71
C THR A 79 14.95 -1.97 10.20
N ARG A 80 13.83 -1.70 10.87
CA ARG A 80 13.82 -1.46 12.33
C ARG A 80 14.31 -2.66 13.13
N ARG A 81 13.97 -3.88 12.70
CA ARG A 81 14.45 -5.11 13.33
C ARG A 81 15.93 -5.37 13.06
N ALA A 82 16.40 -5.05 11.86
CA ALA A 82 17.81 -5.21 11.49
C ALA A 82 18.72 -4.20 12.21
N GLY A 83 18.27 -2.95 12.37
CA GLY A 83 19.00 -1.90 13.10
C GLY A 83 19.14 -2.21 14.59
N GLY A 84 18.09 -2.74 15.23
CA GLY A 84 18.12 -3.11 16.65
C GLY A 84 18.97 -4.34 17.00
N ARG A 85 19.51 -5.06 16.00
CA ARG A 85 20.38 -6.24 16.22
C ARG A 85 21.87 -5.89 16.33
N LYS A 86 22.24 -4.62 16.16
CA LYS A 86 23.64 -4.15 16.28
C LYS A 86 24.00 -3.60 17.67
N GLU A 87 23.04 -3.52 18.61
CA GLU A 87 23.25 -2.96 19.95
C GLU A 87 23.05 -3.99 21.09
N GLN A 88 23.06 -5.29 20.79
CA GLN A 88 23.06 -6.36 21.81
C GLN A 88 24.30 -7.24 21.68
#